data_AF-A0A9E5T2G0-F1
#
_entry.id   AF-A0A9E5T2G0-F1
#
_cell.length_a   1.000
_cell.length_b   1.000
_cell.length_c   1.000
_cell.angle_alpha   90.00
_cell.angle_beta   90.00
_cell.angle_gamma   90.00
#
_symmetry.space_group_name_H-M   'P 1'
#
loop_
_entity.id
_entity.type
_entity.pdbx_description
1 polymer ?
#
loop_
_entity_poly.entity_id
_entity_poly.type
_entity_poly.pdbx_seq_one_letter_code
_entity_poly.pdbx_strand_id
1 'polypeptide(L)'
;MADGRFLCVTVVDHNAVIEQTGEQSYINMRIPVALAEQALRMLPEGKLGGIDPQLIVEMIQEGASGELINLSEEKKTISIRVE
;
A
#
# COMPACT_ATOMS: atom_id res chain seq x y z
N MET A 1 6.46 14.00 20.20
CA MET A 1 5.04 13.64 20.10
C MET A 1 4.96 12.51 19.09
N ALA A 2 4.48 11.34 19.46
CA ALA A 2 4.26 10.28 18.47
C ALA A 2 3.11 10.76 17.60
N ASP A 3 3.44 11.24 16.40
CA ASP A 3 2.47 11.55 15.37
C ASP A 3 1.57 10.32 15.24
N GLY A 4 0.30 10.43 15.65
CA GLY A 4 -0.67 9.33 15.64
C GLY A 4 -1.10 8.93 14.23
N ARG A 5 -0.24 9.20 13.24
CA ARG A 5 -0.49 9.02 11.82
C ARG A 5 -0.17 7.58 11.40
N PHE A 6 -1.06 7.00 10.62
CA PHE A 6 -0.97 5.65 10.09
C PHE A 6 -1.01 5.69 8.56
N LEU A 7 -0.14 4.91 7.94
CA LEU A 7 -0.23 4.55 6.53
C LEU A 7 -1.09 3.30 6.40
N CYS A 8 -2.24 3.45 5.76
CA CYS A 8 -3.15 2.36 5.41
C CYS A 8 -2.89 1.97 3.95
N VAL A 9 -2.46 0.72 3.75
CA VAL A 9 -2.13 0.16 2.44
C VAL A 9 -3.08 -0.99 2.14
N THR A 10 -3.82 -0.88 1.05
CA THR A 10 -4.69 -1.92 0.51
C THR A 10 -4.21 -2.29 -0.88
N VAL A 11 -3.85 -3.56 -1.09
CA VAL A 11 -3.53 -4.11 -2.40
C VAL A 11 -4.47 -5.27 -2.68
N VAL A 12 -5.18 -5.21 -3.80
CA VAL A 12 -6.05 -6.26 -4.30
C VAL A 12 -5.53 -6.71 -5.65
N ASP A 13 -5.21 -8.00 -5.75
CA ASP A 13 -4.81 -8.65 -6.99
C ASP A 13 -5.98 -9.49 -7.50
N HIS A 14 -6.54 -9.07 -8.63
CA HIS A 14 -7.71 -9.71 -9.24
C HIS A 14 -7.31 -10.91 -10.12
N ASN A 15 -6.01 -11.18 -10.30
CA ASN A 15 -5.58 -12.46 -10.83
C ASN A 15 -5.71 -13.53 -9.72
N ALA A 16 -6.46 -14.59 -10.00
CA ALA A 16 -6.52 -15.76 -9.12
C ALA A 16 -5.13 -16.40 -9.05
N VAL A 17 -4.44 -16.27 -7.91
CA VAL A 17 -3.12 -16.91 -7.69
C VAL A 17 -3.27 -18.33 -7.17
N ILE A 18 -4.44 -18.70 -6.65
CA ILE A 18 -4.71 -20.06 -6.23
C ILE A 18 -5.54 -20.72 -7.34
N GLU A 19 -4.85 -21.44 -8.22
CA GLU A 19 -5.49 -22.38 -9.14
C GLU A 19 -6.49 -23.21 -8.31
N GLN A 20 -7.79 -23.09 -8.65
CA GLN A 20 -8.93 -23.84 -8.09
C GLN A 20 -9.79 -23.19 -6.98
N THR A 21 -9.50 -21.98 -6.46
CA THR A 21 -10.42 -21.36 -5.46
C THR A 21 -11.22 -20.16 -5.97
N GLY A 22 -10.75 -19.48 -7.01
CA GLY A 22 -11.39 -18.24 -7.51
C GLY A 22 -11.23 -17.04 -6.56
N GLU A 23 -10.38 -17.16 -5.54
CA GLU A 23 -10.18 -16.10 -4.54
C GLU A 23 -9.13 -15.08 -4.98
N GLN A 24 -9.42 -13.80 -4.67
CA GLN A 24 -8.52 -12.68 -4.91
C GLN A 24 -7.43 -12.63 -3.82
N SER A 25 -6.19 -12.31 -4.20
CA SER A 25 -5.14 -12.07 -3.22
C SER A 25 -5.27 -10.64 -2.69
N TYR A 26 -5.51 -10.49 -1.38
CA TYR A 26 -5.66 -9.21 -0.72
C TYR A 26 -4.59 -8.98 0.34
N ILE A 27 -4.05 -7.77 0.41
CA ILE A 27 -3.17 -7.29 1.47
C ILE A 27 -3.81 -6.03 2.03
N ASN A 28 -4.11 -6.01 3.32
CA ASN A 28 -4.57 -4.82 4.02
C ASN A 28 -3.71 -4.63 5.27
N MET A 29 -3.00 -3.51 5.33
CA MET A 29 -2.05 -3.19 6.40
C MET A 29 -2.28 -1.79 6.92
N ARG A 30 -2.15 -1.63 8.24
CA ARG A 30 -2.10 -0.35 8.92
C ARG A 30 -0.76 -0.21 9.62
N ILE A 31 0.05 0.72 9.14
CA ILE A 31 1.45 0.86 9.53
C ILE A 31 1.63 2.22 10.20
N PRO A 32 2.22 2.31 11.40
CA PRO A 32 2.61 3.61 11.95
C PRO A 32 3.53 4.34 10.98
N VAL A 33 3.32 5.64 10.72
CA VAL A 33 4.14 6.40 9.76
C VAL A 33 5.64 6.28 10.03
N ALA A 34 6.03 6.20 11.31
CA ALA A 34 7.42 5.98 11.74
C ALA A 34 8.06 4.68 11.18
N LEU A 35 7.25 3.71 10.76
CA LEU A 35 7.67 2.42 10.20
C LEU A 35 7.27 2.24 8.73
N ALA A 36 6.70 3.27 8.09
CA ALA A 36 6.16 3.18 6.73
C ALA A 36 7.20 2.68 5.72
N GLU A 37 8.42 3.21 5.75
CA GLU A 37 9.49 2.81 4.83
C GLU A 37 9.81 1.31 4.93
N GLN A 38 10.05 0.83 6.15
CA GLN A 38 10.41 -0.57 6.36
C GLN A 38 9.27 -1.51 6.00
N ALA A 39 8.03 -1.16 6.37
CA ALA A 39 6.87 -1.97 6.04
C ALA A 39 6.57 -2.02 4.54
N LEU A 40 6.74 -0.91 3.81
CA LEU A 40 6.56 -0.89 2.36
C LEU A 40 7.63 -1.71 1.64
N ARG A 41 8.87 -1.75 2.14
CA ARG A 41 9.94 -2.63 1.61
C ARG A 41 9.69 -4.12 1.85
N MET A 42 8.87 -4.47 2.85
CA MET A 42 8.50 -5.87 3.12
C MET A 42 7.36 -6.37 2.23
N LEU A 43 6.69 -5.50 1.47
CA LEU A 43 5.69 -5.92 0.51
C LEU A 43 6.31 -6.77 -0.60
N PRO A 44 5.63 -7.85 -1.04
CA PRO A 44 6.12 -8.65 -2.15
C PRO A 44 6.34 -7.79 -3.40
N GLU A 45 7.43 -8.06 -4.13
CA GLU A 45 7.74 -7.35 -5.36
C GLU A 45 6.56 -7.42 -6.35
N GLY A 46 6.31 -6.30 -7.03
CA GLY A 46 5.19 -6.16 -7.97
C GLY A 46 3.83 -5.89 -7.32
N LYS A 47 3.65 -6.03 -6.00
CA LYS A 47 2.37 -5.68 -5.33
C LYS A 47 2.10 -4.17 -5.32
N LEU A 48 3.15 -3.35 -5.29
CA LEU A 48 3.05 -1.89 -5.40
C LEU A 48 2.97 -1.37 -6.84
N GLY A 49 2.83 -2.23 -7.86
CA GLY A 49 2.57 -1.76 -9.23
C GLY A 49 3.67 -0.87 -9.83
N GLY A 50 4.92 -1.00 -9.36
CA GLY A 50 6.04 -0.15 -9.79
C GLY A 50 6.15 1.19 -9.05
N ILE A 51 5.28 1.45 -8.06
CA ILE A 51 5.43 2.60 -7.17
C ILE A 51 6.64 2.38 -6.28
N ASP A 52 7.53 3.38 -6.25
CA ASP A 52 8.65 3.41 -5.34
C ASP A 52 8.16 3.64 -3.89
N PRO A 53 8.41 2.71 -2.95
CA PRO A 53 8.16 2.92 -1.53
C PRO A 53 8.70 4.23 -0.98
N GLN A 54 9.84 4.68 -1.49
CA GLN A 54 10.52 5.87 -0.99
C GLN A 54 9.75 7.15 -1.32
N LEU A 55 9.11 7.22 -2.49
CA LEU A 55 8.25 8.34 -2.86
C LEU A 55 7.08 8.50 -1.89
N ILE A 56 6.45 7.38 -1.47
CA ILE A 56 5.36 7.41 -0.51
C ILE A 56 5.84 7.99 0.83
N VAL A 57 7.04 7.60 1.28
CA VAL A 57 7.63 8.09 2.54
C VAL A 57 7.93 9.58 2.45
N GLU A 58 8.49 10.05 1.34
CA GLU A 58 8.76 11.46 1.09
C GLU A 58 7.47 12.29 1.15
N MET A 59 6.40 11.84 0.48
CA MET A 59 5.09 12.51 0.55
C MET A 59 4.57 12.63 1.98
N ILE A 60 4.71 11.57 2.79
CA ILE A 60 4.29 11.60 4.21
C ILE A 60 5.11 12.59 5.03
N GLN A 61 6.42 12.67 4.78
CA GLN A 61 7.35 13.59 5.45
C GLN A 61 7.07 15.04 5.07
N GLU A 62 6.68 15.30 3.82
CA GLU A 62 6.22 16.61 3.34
C GLU A 62 4.85 17.03 3.90
N GLY A 63 4.18 16.14 4.64
CA GLY A 63 2.93 16.43 5.33
C GLY A 63 1.68 16.02 4.56
N ALA A 64 1.81 15.17 3.53
CA ALA A 64 0.65 14.64 2.82
C ALA A 64 -0.25 13.82 3.76
N SER A 65 -1.56 13.99 3.59
CA SER A 65 -2.62 13.35 4.36
C SER A 65 -3.78 12.94 3.46
N GLY A 66 -4.54 11.92 3.84
CA GLY A 66 -5.65 11.41 3.01
C GLY A 66 -5.16 10.40 1.98
N GLU A 67 -5.83 10.31 0.83
CA GLU A 67 -5.48 9.36 -0.23
C GLU A 67 -4.23 9.84 -0.99
N LEU A 68 -3.14 9.09 -0.91
CA LEU A 68 -1.89 9.38 -1.61
C LEU A 68 -1.88 8.77 -3.01
N ILE A 69 -2.33 7.52 -3.09
CA ILE A 69 -2.29 6.71 -4.30
C ILE A 69 -3.58 5.92 -4.39
N ASN A 70 -4.20 5.98 -5.56
CA ASN A 70 -5.32 5.14 -5.93
C ASN A 70 -5.11 4.69 -7.38
N LEU A 71 -4.57 3.49 -7.54
CA LEU A 71 -4.38 2.86 -8.83
C LEU A 71 -5.41 1.76 -8.97
N SER A 72 -6.20 1.82 -10.05
CA SER A 72 -7.12 0.77 -10.43
C SER A 72 -6.87 0.43 -11.90
N GLU A 73 -6.22 -0.70 -12.13
CA GLU A 73 -6.08 -1.30 -13.46
C GLU A 73 -7.03 -2.51 -13.56
N GLU A 74 -7.29 -2.99 -14.79
CA GLU A 74 -8.23 -4.10 -15.04
C GLU A 74 -8.02 -5.33 -14.14
N LYS A 75 -6.81 -5.52 -13.60
CA LYS A 75 -6.42 -6.72 -12.84
C LYS A 75 -5.83 -6.43 -11.46
N LYS A 76 -5.71 -5.16 -11.05
CA LYS A 76 -5.09 -4.80 -9.76
C LYS A 76 -5.61 -3.47 -9.23
N THR A 77 -5.89 -3.43 -7.93
CA THR A 77 -6.21 -2.21 -7.21
C THR A 77 -5.21 -1.97 -6.09
N ILE A 78 -4.64 -0.77 -6.02
CA ILE A 78 -3.74 -0.34 -4.95
C ILE A 78 -4.29 0.97 -4.39
N SER A 79 -4.62 0.98 -3.10
CA SER A 79 -5.02 2.18 -2.37
C SER A 79 -4.06 2.40 -1.20
N ILE A 80 -3.46 3.59 -1.14
CA ILE A 80 -2.54 4.00 -0.08
C ILE A 80 -3.02 5.34 0.47
N ARG A 81 -3.31 5.37 1.77
CA ARG A 81 -3.82 6.55 2.45
C ARG A 81 -3.11 6.80 3.78
N VAL A 82 -2.99 8.05 4.18
CA VAL A 82 -2.45 8.48 5.46
C VAL A 82 -3.58 9.03 6.32
N GLU A 83 -3.73 8.48 7.53
CA GLU A 83 -4.75 8.86 8.51
C GLU A 83 -4.12 9.32 9.81
#